data_AF-A0A1N7PYY5-F1
#
_entry.id   AF-A0A1N7PYY5-F1
#
_cell.length_a   1.000
_cell.length_b   1.000
_cell.length_c   1.000
_cell.angle_alpha   90.00
_cell.angle_beta   90.00
_cell.angle_gamma   90.00
#
_symmetry.space_group_name_H-M   'P 1'
#
loop_
_entity.id
_entity.type
_entity.pdbx_description
1 polymer ?
#
loop_
_entity_poly.entity_id
_entity_poly.type
_entity_poly.pdbx_seq_one_letter_code
_entity_poly.pdbx_strand_id
1 'polypeptide(L)'
;MATLYNKSILTICAFFILALHLNCASIPKPAKEEVAFLVPPHILHQKDKYYLTYQVDTKNTPAVRTVIGEKMAKGKYYYFVTGKVSFAEYNHPVTRPVPETPEVINLLKSGNFFWLHADGSETPLSITEE
;
A
#
# COMPACT_ATOMS: atom_id res chain seq x y z
N MET A 1 -46.91 -11.55 -43.40
CA MET A 1 -45.46 -11.26 -43.21
C MET A 1 -45.39 -9.98 -42.39
N ALA A 2 -44.70 -9.83 -41.26
CA ALA A 2 -43.84 -10.69 -40.48
C ALA A 2 -43.91 -10.18 -39.01
N THR A 3 -43.96 -11.09 -38.05
CA THR A 3 -43.73 -10.82 -36.63
C THR A 3 -42.53 -11.68 -36.24
N LEU A 4 -41.43 -11.05 -35.80
CA LEU A 4 -40.37 -11.71 -35.01
C LEU A 4 -39.44 -10.63 -34.46
N TYR A 5 -39.88 -10.01 -33.37
CA TYR A 5 -38.99 -9.38 -32.39
C TYR A 5 -38.60 -10.43 -31.35
N ASN A 6 -37.49 -10.17 -30.66
CA ASN A 6 -37.01 -10.83 -29.45
C ASN A 6 -36.40 -12.22 -29.59
N LYS A 7 -35.06 -12.25 -29.63
CA LYS A 7 -34.26 -13.22 -28.88
C LYS A 7 -32.78 -12.84 -28.66
N SER A 8 -32.33 -11.68 -29.17
CA SER A 8 -30.88 -11.40 -29.22
C SER A 8 -30.33 -10.48 -28.12
N ILE A 9 -31.16 -9.93 -27.22
CA ILE A 9 -30.71 -8.89 -26.27
C ILE A 9 -30.28 -9.48 -24.92
N LEU A 10 -30.69 -10.69 -24.56
CA LEU A 10 -30.46 -11.22 -23.22
C LEU A 10 -29.04 -11.80 -22.99
N THR A 11 -28.28 -12.08 -24.04
CA THR A 11 -27.02 -12.85 -23.91
C THR A 11 -25.77 -11.98 -23.78
N ILE A 12 -25.86 -10.67 -24.02
CA ILE A 12 -24.68 -9.78 -24.03
C ILE A 12 -24.38 -9.21 -22.63
N CYS A 13 -25.38 -9.13 -21.75
CA CYS A 13 -25.18 -8.59 -20.39
C CYS A 13 -24.42 -9.55 -19.45
N ALA A 14 -24.43 -10.86 -19.70
CA ALA A 14 -23.77 -11.84 -18.82
C ALA A 14 -22.24 -11.87 -19.00
N PHE A 15 -21.71 -11.49 -20.17
CA PHE A 15 -20.26 -11.51 -20.42
C PHE A 15 -19.54 -10.24 -19.93
N PHE A 16 -20.25 -9.12 -19.79
CA PHE A 16 -19.65 -7.87 -19.30
C PHE A 16 -19.49 -7.83 -17.76
N ILE A 17 -20.24 -8.65 -17.02
CA ILE A 17 -20.13 -8.73 -15.55
C ILE A 17 -18.97 -9.64 -15.12
N LEU A 18 -18.54 -10.58 -15.98
CA LEU A 18 -17.44 -11.49 -15.67
C LEU A 18 -16.05 -10.86 -15.90
N ALA A 19 -15.95 -9.82 -16.74
CA ALA A 19 -14.69 -9.11 -17.00
C ALA A 19 -14.34 -8.10 -15.90
N LEU A 20 -15.28 -7.71 -15.03
CA LEU A 20 -15.01 -6.75 -13.95
C LEU A 20 -14.27 -7.33 -12.74
N HIS A 21 -14.15 -8.66 -12.64
CA HIS A 21 -13.56 -9.33 -11.47
C HIS A 21 -12.08 -9.71 -11.62
N LEU A 22 -11.46 -9.44 -12.77
CA LEU A 22 -10.09 -9.90 -13.07
C LEU A 22 -8.99 -8.85 -12.89
N ASN A 23 -9.33 -7.60 -12.56
CA ASN A 23 -8.35 -6.67 -11.98
C ASN A 23 -8.18 -6.96 -10.48
N CYS A 24 -7.95 -8.23 -10.13
CA CYS A 24 -7.36 -8.58 -8.86
C CYS A 24 -5.90 -8.13 -8.94
N ALA A 25 -5.66 -6.84 -8.69
CA ALA A 25 -4.32 -6.30 -8.52
C ALA A 25 -3.67 -7.15 -7.42
N SER A 26 -2.77 -8.04 -7.83
CA SER A 26 -2.09 -8.95 -6.92
C SER A 26 -1.34 -8.12 -5.90
N ILE A 27 -1.48 -8.48 -4.62
CA ILE A 27 -0.74 -7.82 -3.54
C ILE A 27 0.75 -8.06 -3.83
N PRO A 28 1.60 -7.01 -3.84
CA PRO A 28 3.02 -7.17 -4.13
C PRO A 28 3.63 -8.09 -3.08
N LYS A 29 4.54 -8.97 -3.50
CA LYS A 29 5.26 -9.84 -2.56
C LYS A 29 6.35 -9.01 -1.89
N PRO A 30 6.29 -8.75 -0.57
CA PRO A 30 7.35 -8.00 0.11
C PRO A 30 8.65 -8.82 0.11
N ALA A 31 9.75 -8.15 0.47
CA ALA A 31 11.02 -8.83 0.68
C ALA A 31 10.84 -9.98 1.68
N LYS A 32 11.52 -11.11 1.45
CA LYS A 32 11.41 -12.31 2.31
C LYS A 32 11.92 -12.08 3.73
N GLU A 33 12.76 -11.07 3.93
CA GLU A 33 13.38 -10.76 5.21
C GLU A 33 12.68 -9.56 5.83
N GLU A 34 12.24 -9.74 7.06
CA GLU A 34 11.61 -8.69 7.85
C GLU A 34 12.68 -7.74 8.44
N VAL A 35 12.28 -6.49 8.64
CA VAL A 35 13.14 -5.44 9.18
C VAL A 35 12.65 -5.10 10.58
N ALA A 36 13.56 -5.06 11.54
CA ALA A 36 13.24 -4.58 12.87
C ALA A 36 13.23 -3.05 12.89
N PHE A 37 12.30 -2.45 13.64
CA PHE A 37 12.14 -0.99 13.75
C PHE A 37 12.42 -0.52 15.18
N LEU A 38 13.22 0.55 15.31
CA LEU A 38 13.31 1.34 16.55
C LEU A 38 12.11 2.28 16.69
N VAL A 39 11.69 2.88 15.57
CA VAL A 39 10.45 3.66 15.47
C VAL A 39 9.55 2.93 14.48
N PRO A 40 8.44 2.32 14.95
CA PRO A 40 7.50 1.64 14.08
C PRO A 40 6.98 2.57 12.97
N PRO A 41 6.74 2.06 11.76
CA PRO A 41 6.13 2.83 10.70
C PRO A 41 4.80 3.44 11.12
N HIS A 42 4.63 4.74 10.88
CA HIS A 42 3.39 5.48 11.13
C HIS A 42 3.30 6.67 10.16
N ILE A 43 2.13 7.29 10.09
CA ILE A 43 1.91 8.52 9.34
C ILE A 43 2.03 9.70 10.31
N LEU A 44 2.91 10.64 9.98
CA LEU A 44 3.01 11.94 10.64
C LEU A 44 2.23 12.97 9.82
N HIS A 45 1.31 13.69 10.46
CA HIS A 45 0.65 14.87 9.92
C HIS A 45 1.34 16.12 10.47
N GLN A 46 1.93 16.92 9.59
CA GLN A 46 2.68 18.12 9.94
C GLN A 46 2.48 19.20 8.88
N LYS A 47 2.06 20.40 9.29
CA LYS A 47 1.87 21.57 8.39
C LYS A 47 1.01 21.24 7.16
N ASP A 48 -0.14 20.63 7.40
CA ASP A 48 -1.11 20.21 6.38
C ASP A 48 -0.60 19.14 5.38
N LYS A 49 0.51 18.46 5.71
CA LYS A 49 1.12 17.42 4.89
C LYS A 49 1.27 16.12 5.66
N TYR A 50 1.26 15.01 4.93
CA TYR A 50 1.40 13.68 5.50
C TYR A 50 2.74 13.05 5.10
N TYR A 51 3.39 12.40 6.06
CA TYR A 51 4.67 11.75 5.88
C TYR A 51 4.63 10.33 6.47
N LEU A 52 5.13 9.33 5.74
CA LEU A 52 5.50 8.06 6.34
C LEU A 52 6.79 8.25 7.14
N THR A 53 6.74 7.91 8.43
CA THR A 53 7.86 8.04 9.36
C THR A 53 8.22 6.68 9.95
N TYR A 54 9.51 6.36 9.96
CA TYR A 54 10.02 5.10 10.53
C TYR A 54 11.51 5.20 10.86
N GLN A 55 12.00 4.31 11.72
CA GLN A 55 13.44 4.13 11.95
C GLN A 55 13.76 2.65 12.07
N VAL A 56 14.69 2.17 11.26
CA VAL A 56 15.15 0.78 11.27
C VAL A 56 16.15 0.56 12.41
N ASP A 57 16.04 -0.58 13.09
CA ASP A 57 17.03 -1.05 14.05
C ASP A 57 18.22 -1.67 13.33
N THR A 58 19.29 -0.89 13.18
CA THR A 58 20.54 -1.30 12.55
C THR A 58 21.47 -2.14 13.45
N LYS A 59 21.14 -2.30 14.73
CA LYS A 59 21.88 -3.21 15.62
C LYS A 59 21.45 -4.66 15.43
N ASN A 60 20.15 -4.85 15.24
CA ASN A 60 19.54 -6.16 15.02
C ASN A 60 19.30 -6.48 13.54
N THR A 61 19.39 -5.48 12.66
CA THR A 61 19.33 -5.64 11.20
C THR A 61 20.67 -5.22 10.61
N PRO A 62 21.39 -6.08 9.86
CA PRO A 62 22.62 -5.67 9.19
C PRO A 62 22.42 -4.35 8.43
N ALA A 63 23.36 -3.42 8.57
CA ALA A 63 23.24 -2.04 8.09
C ALA A 63 22.92 -1.96 6.59
N VAL A 64 21.63 -1.82 6.29
CA VAL A 64 21.12 -1.89 4.93
C VAL A 64 20.03 -0.83 4.78
N ARG A 65 20.18 0.03 3.77
CA ARG A 65 19.15 0.97 3.38
C ARG A 65 17.95 0.15 2.88
N THR A 66 16.83 0.31 3.55
CA THR A 66 15.61 -0.42 3.22
C THR A 66 14.89 0.34 2.12
N VAL A 67 14.58 -0.34 1.01
CA VAL A 67 13.76 0.25 -0.05
C VAL A 67 12.31 0.05 0.33
N ILE A 68 11.62 1.15 0.68
CA ILE A 68 10.16 1.11 0.88
C ILE A 68 9.49 1.34 -0.46
N GLY A 69 8.70 0.36 -0.86
CA GLY A 69 7.75 0.47 -1.95
C GLY A 69 6.36 0.82 -1.44
N GLU A 70 5.52 1.21 -2.37
CA GLU A 70 4.14 1.60 -2.14
C GLU A 70 3.23 0.97 -3.19
N LYS A 71 2.02 0.59 -2.79
CA LYS A 71 1.02 0.07 -3.73
C LYS A 71 -0.38 0.27 -3.19
N MET A 72 -1.28 0.65 -4.08
CA MET A 72 -2.71 0.65 -3.82
C MET A 72 -3.34 -0.63 -4.38
N ALA A 73 -4.08 -1.34 -3.54
CA ALA A 73 -4.79 -2.55 -3.95
C ALA A 73 -6.00 -2.77 -3.04
N LYS A 74 -7.12 -3.25 -3.61
CA LYS A 74 -8.32 -3.64 -2.85
C LYS A 74 -8.84 -2.56 -1.88
N GLY A 75 -8.78 -1.28 -2.29
CA GLY A 75 -9.24 -0.16 -1.47
C GLY A 75 -8.34 0.14 -0.26
N LYS A 76 -7.08 -0.28 -0.29
CA LYS A 76 -6.07 -0.03 0.74
C LYS A 76 -4.80 0.53 0.12
N TYR A 77 -4.10 1.35 0.89
CA TYR A 77 -2.78 1.85 0.55
C TYR A 77 -1.73 1.13 1.40
N TYR A 78 -0.78 0.48 0.74
CA TYR A 78 0.24 -0.33 1.39
C TYR A 78 1.61 0.28 1.27
N TYR A 79 2.35 0.33 2.39
CA TYR A 79 3.80 0.43 2.41
C TYR A 79 4.41 -0.92 2.75
N PHE A 80 5.56 -1.23 2.14
CA PHE A 80 6.26 -2.49 2.39
C PHE A 80 7.73 -2.39 1.99
N VAL A 81 8.55 -3.30 2.53
CA VAL A 81 9.93 -3.45 2.12
C VAL A 81 9.99 -4.18 0.78
N THR A 82 10.50 -3.54 -0.27
CA THR A 82 10.72 -4.19 -1.58
C THR A 82 12.08 -4.84 -1.70
N GLY A 83 13.05 -4.40 -0.89
CA GLY A 83 14.40 -4.93 -0.93
C GLY A 83 15.38 -4.17 -0.06
N LYS A 84 16.63 -4.57 -0.22
CA LYS A 84 17.80 -4.17 0.57
C LYS A 84 18.83 -3.54 -0.37
N VAL A 85 19.19 -2.28 -0.16
CA VAL A 85 20.29 -1.60 -0.87
C VAL A 85 21.37 -1.16 0.12
N SER A 86 22.63 -1.23 -0.29
CA SER A 86 23.76 -1.06 0.63
C SER A 86 23.93 0.39 1.12
N PHE A 87 24.46 0.52 2.35
CA PHE A 87 25.02 1.71 3.00
C PHE A 87 24.16 2.99 3.05
N ALA A 88 23.22 3.03 4.00
CA ALA A 88 22.87 4.26 4.71
C ALA A 88 22.42 3.90 6.13
N GLU A 89 23.13 4.40 7.14
CA GLU A 89 22.72 4.25 8.54
C GLU A 89 21.52 5.16 8.82
N TYR A 90 20.43 4.57 9.33
CA TYR A 90 19.28 5.34 9.84
C TYR A 90 19.49 5.68 11.31
N ASN A 91 20.48 6.53 11.59
CA ASN A 91 20.75 7.00 12.95
C ASN A 91 19.68 7.99 13.48
N HIS A 92 18.70 8.35 12.65
CA HIS A 92 17.54 9.16 12.98
C HIS A 92 16.29 8.63 12.24
N PRO A 93 15.07 9.00 12.68
CA PRO A 93 13.85 8.73 11.95
C PRO A 93 13.89 9.29 10.53
N VAL A 94 13.44 8.50 9.57
CA VAL A 94 13.27 8.91 8.18
C VAL A 94 11.84 9.34 7.97
N THR A 95 11.65 10.45 7.28
CA THR A 95 10.36 10.91 6.80
C THR A 95 10.30 10.83 5.28
N ARG A 96 9.18 10.33 4.74
CA ARG A 96 8.91 10.25 3.30
C ARG A 96 7.53 10.86 3.01
N PRO A 97 7.38 11.73 2.01
CA PRO A 97 6.07 12.32 1.71
C PRO A 97 5.09 11.23 1.28
N VAL A 98 3.86 11.31 1.78
CA VAL A 98 2.73 10.53 1.27
C VAL A 98 2.21 11.22 0.00
N PRO A 99 1.88 10.49 -1.08
CA PRO A 99 1.29 11.10 -2.27
C PRO A 99 -0.02 11.85 -1.97
N GLU A 100 -0.13 13.10 -2.37
CA GLU A 100 -1.30 13.96 -2.11
C GLU A 100 -2.39 13.85 -3.19
N THR A 101 -2.58 12.66 -3.78
CA THR A 101 -3.66 12.46 -4.73
C THR A 101 -5.01 12.32 -4.00
N PRO A 102 -6.15 12.75 -4.59
CA PRO A 102 -7.45 12.66 -3.93
C PRO A 102 -7.80 11.24 -3.45
N GLU A 103 -7.45 10.23 -4.24
CA GLU A 103 -7.67 8.83 -3.89
C GLU A 103 -6.87 8.41 -2.65
N VAL A 104 -5.58 8.77 -2.60
CA VAL A 104 -4.69 8.43 -1.48
C VAL A 104 -5.11 9.17 -0.21
N ILE A 105 -5.46 10.45 -0.30
CA ILE A 105 -5.95 11.23 0.86
C ILE A 105 -7.29 10.67 1.38
N ASN A 106 -8.18 10.21 0.51
CA ASN A 106 -9.43 9.57 0.93
C ASN A 106 -9.18 8.25 1.67
N LEU A 107 -8.22 7.44 1.20
CA LEU A 107 -7.80 6.22 1.91
C LEU A 107 -7.17 6.54 3.27
N LEU A 108 -6.41 7.63 3.35
CA LEU A 108 -5.77 8.06 4.59
C LEU A 108 -6.82 8.46 5.63
N LYS A 109 -7.77 9.33 5.24
CA LYS A 109 -8.86 9.80 6.10
C LYS A 109 -9.81 8.68 6.56
N SER A 110 -9.92 7.61 5.76
CA SER A 110 -10.72 6.43 6.10
C SER A 110 -9.95 5.35 6.88
N GLY A 111 -8.68 5.61 7.24
CA GLY A 111 -7.86 4.68 8.02
C GLY A 111 -7.39 3.46 7.22
N ASN A 112 -7.40 3.52 5.89
CA ASN A 112 -7.07 2.39 5.01
C ASN A 112 -5.58 2.39 4.59
N PHE A 113 -4.69 2.70 5.52
CA PHE A 113 -3.24 2.71 5.34
C PHE A 113 -2.60 1.59 6.16
N PHE A 114 -1.77 0.78 5.51
CA PHE A 114 -1.24 -0.43 6.11
C PHE A 114 0.25 -0.60 5.81
N TRP A 115 0.96 -1.15 6.78
CA TRP A 115 2.22 -1.82 6.57
C TRP A 115 1.96 -3.27 6.19
N LEU A 116 2.52 -3.72 5.06
CA LEU A 116 2.41 -5.09 4.59
C LEU A 116 3.71 -5.85 4.90
N HIS A 117 3.58 -6.90 5.71
CA HIS A 117 4.68 -7.74 6.19
C HIS A 117 5.05 -8.82 5.18
N ALA A 118 6.27 -9.36 5.30
CA ALA A 118 6.82 -10.39 4.42
C ALA A 118 5.96 -11.68 4.37
N ASP A 119 5.31 -12.01 5.47
CA ASP A 119 4.40 -13.16 5.60
C ASP A 119 3.00 -12.89 5.00
N GLY A 120 2.75 -11.67 4.54
CA GLY A 120 1.48 -11.21 3.98
C GLY A 120 0.50 -10.66 5.02
N SER A 121 0.86 -10.63 6.30
CA SER A 121 0.06 -9.95 7.32
C SER A 121 0.08 -8.43 7.12
N GLU A 122 -0.95 -7.76 7.63
CA GLU A 122 -1.15 -6.32 7.45
C GLU A 122 -1.29 -5.67 8.84
N THR A 123 -0.49 -4.63 9.09
CA THR A 123 -0.61 -3.80 10.30
C THR A 123 -1.12 -2.41 9.93
N PRO A 124 -2.21 -1.92 10.51
CA PRO A 124 -2.69 -0.56 10.24
C PRO A 124 -1.67 0.48 10.72
N LEU A 125 -1.44 1.50 9.92
CA LEU A 125 -0.57 2.62 10.27
C LEU A 125 -1.35 3.63 11.11
N SER A 126 -0.83 3.98 12.29
CA SER A 126 -1.37 5.08 13.08
C SER A 126 -1.06 6.43 12.43
N ILE A 127 -1.91 7.42 12.68
CA ILE A 127 -1.67 8.82 12.32
C ILE A 127 -1.33 9.59 13.60
N THR A 128 -0.23 10.31 13.59
CA THR A 128 0.24 11.17 14.69
C THR A 128 0.33 12.62 14.23
N GLU A 129 0.05 13.55 15.13
CA GLU A 129 0.09 14.99 14.88
C GLU A 129 1.35 15.60 15.51
N GLU A 130 1.97 16.58 14.83
CA GLU A 130 3.08 17.40 15.34
C GLU A 130 2.89 18.89 15.05
#